data_AF-A0A849P309-F1
#
_entry.id   AF-A0A849P309-F1
#
_cell.length_a   1.000
_cell.length_b   1.000
_cell.length_c   1.000
_cell.angle_alpha   90.00
_cell.angle_beta   90.00
_cell.angle_gamma   90.00
#
_symmetry.space_group_name_H-M   'P 1'
#
loop_
_entity.id
_entity.type
_entity.pdbx_description
1 polymer ?
#
loop_
_entity_poly.entity_id
_entity_poly.type
_entity_poly.pdbx_seq_one_letter_code
_entity_poly.pdbx_strand_id
1 'polypeptide(L)' 'MTEELQPPKYPESWECCGSDCGDACVYTIYAREKEEYDRQVKLLKNLFDGDTDNASD' A
#
# COMPACT_ATOMS: atom_id res chain seq x y z
N MET A 1 -17.58 0.51 -8.55
CA MET A 1 -16.32 -0.22 -8.36
C MET A 1 -15.68 0.41 -7.15
N THR A 2 -15.88 -0.18 -5.97
CA THR A 2 -15.23 0.30 -4.74
C THR A 2 -13.79 -0.14 -4.87
N GLU A 3 -12.89 0.80 -5.12
CA GLU A 3 -11.46 0.52 -5.19
C GLU A 3 -10.99 0.22 -3.76
N GLU A 4 -11.05 -1.05 -3.37
CA GLU A 4 -10.49 -1.51 -2.11
C GLU A 4 -8.97 -1.28 -2.17
N LEU A 5 -8.41 -0.62 -1.16
CA LEU A 5 -6.97 -0.51 -0.99
C LEU A 5 -6.37 -1.91 -0.89
N GLN A 6 -5.83 -2.42 -1.98
CA GLN A 6 -5.13 -3.70 -2.01
C GLN A 6 -3.65 -3.46 -1.70
N PRO A 7 -3.04 -4.26 -0.82
CA PRO A 7 -1.61 -4.14 -0.55
C PRO A 7 -0.81 -4.41 -1.83
N PRO A 8 0.28 -3.67 -2.08
CA PRO A 8 1.13 -3.95 -3.22
C PRO A 8 1.69 -5.36 -3.09
N LYS A 9 1.68 -6.11 -4.19
CA LYS A 9 2.21 -7.47 -4.22
C LYS A 9 3.71 -7.43 -4.00
N TYR A 10 4.20 -8.22 -3.05
CA TYR A 10 5.64 -8.34 -2.81
C TYR A 10 6.29 -8.91 -4.07
N PRO A 11 7.32 -8.25 -4.63
CA PRO A 11 7.99 -8.77 -5.80
C PRO A 11 8.83 -9.98 -5.43
N GLU A 12 8.78 -10.99 -6.28
CA GLU A 12 9.59 -12.19 -6.08
C GLU A 12 11.07 -11.89 -6.36
N SER A 13 11.98 -12.68 -5.77
CA SER A 13 13.42 -12.50 -5.95
C SER A 13 13.90 -12.70 -7.40
N TRP A 14 13.09 -13.38 -8.21
CA TRP A 14 13.29 -13.61 -9.64
C TRP A 14 12.59 -12.55 -10.52
N GLU A 15 11.72 -11.72 -9.95
CA GLU A 15 11.04 -10.60 -10.60
C GLU A 15 11.95 -9.36 -10.64
N CYS A 16 13.22 -9.55 -10.99
CA CYS A 16 14.19 -8.55 -11.42
C CYS A 16 15.10 -7.88 -10.35
N CYS A 17 16.36 -8.34 -10.35
CA CYS A 17 17.58 -7.60 -9.97
C CYS A 17 18.75 -8.29 -10.70
N GLY A 18 18.70 -8.31 -12.04
CA GLY A 18 19.60 -9.16 -12.85
C GLY A 18 19.90 -8.70 -14.28
N SER A 19 18.94 -8.20 -15.07
CA SER A 19 19.21 -7.50 -16.35
C SER A 19 18.03 -6.82 -17.09
N ASP A 20 16.76 -6.93 -16.69
CA ASP A 20 15.64 -6.50 -17.59
C ASP A 20 14.65 -5.48 -17.05
N CYS A 21 14.87 -4.89 -15.86
CA CYS A 21 13.92 -3.93 -15.28
C CYS A 21 14.42 -2.50 -15.37
N GLY A 22 14.70 -2.06 -16.60
CA GLY A 22 14.90 -0.65 -16.94
C GLY A 22 15.73 0.16 -15.93
N ASP A 23 15.21 1.33 -15.55
CA ASP A 23 15.90 2.33 -14.72
C ASP A 23 15.75 2.11 -13.20
N ALA A 24 14.87 1.20 -12.75
CA ALA A 24 14.58 1.00 -11.34
C ALA A 24 14.31 -0.46 -10.97
N CYS A 25 15.00 -0.94 -9.93
CA CYS A 25 14.78 -2.25 -9.35
C CYS A 25 13.31 -2.42 -8.90
N VAL A 26 12.72 -3.60 -9.12
CA VAL A 26 11.34 -3.90 -8.73
C VAL A 26 11.06 -3.59 -7.26
N TYR A 27 12.09 -3.80 -6.41
CA TYR A 27 12.03 -3.52 -4.99
C TYR A 27 11.91 -2.02 -4.70
N THR A 28 12.49 -1.16 -5.55
CA THR A 28 12.37 0.30 -5.43
C THR A 28 10.96 0.75 -5.77
N ILE A 29 10.33 0.16 -6.78
CA ILE A 29 8.93 0.44 -7.15
C ILE A 29 8.01 -0.04 -6.02
N TYR A 30 8.17 -1.30 -5.58
CA TYR A 30 7.43 -1.86 -4.45
C TYR A 30 7.55 -1.00 -3.18
N ALA A 31 8.75 -0.51 -2.86
CA ALA A 31 8.96 0.34 -1.70
C ALA A 31 8.14 1.64 -1.79
N ARG A 32 8.10 2.28 -2.96
CA ARG A 32 7.30 3.49 -3.20
C ARG A 32 5.80 3.22 -3.10
N GLU A 33 5.33 2.14 -3.73
CA GLU A 33 3.92 1.75 -3.67
C GLU A 33 3.47 1.37 -2.26
N LYS A 34 4.35 0.68 -1.51
CA LYS A 34 4.11 0.31 -0.11
C LYS A 34 3.97 1.54 0.78
N GLU A 35 4.80 2.56 0.58
CA GLU A 35 4.71 3.80 1.36
C GLU A 35 3.38 4.52 1.14
N GLU A 36 2.92 4.61 -0.11
CA GLU A 36 1.62 5.21 -0.43
C GLU A 36 0.47 4.38 0.14
N TYR A 37 0.55 3.06 0.02
CA TYR A 37 -0.43 2.15 0.63
C TYR A 37 -0.51 2.32 2.15
N ASP A 38 0.64 2.37 2.84
CA ASP A 38 0.68 2.53 4.31
C ASP A 38 0.07 3.86 4.75
N ARG A 39 0.34 4.95 4.01
CA ARG A 39 -0.30 6.25 4.25
C ARG A 39 -1.81 6.18 4.13
N GLN A 40 -2.32 5.54 3.07
CA GLN A 40 -3.75 5.40 2.85
C GLN A 40 -4.41 4.51 3.90
N VAL A 41 -3.79 3.38 4.26
CA VAL A 41 -4.28 2.50 5.34
C VAL A 41 -4.31 3.22 6.68
N LYS A 42 -3.29 4.02 6.98
CA LYS A 42 -3.25 4.81 8.22
C LYS A 42 -4.37 5.83 8.27
N LEU A 43 -4.62 6.55 7.17
CA LEU A 43 -5.75 7.47 7.08
C LEU A 43 -7.08 6.74 7.23
N LEU A 44 -7.25 5.62 6.54
CA LEU A 44 -8.45 4.80 6.60
C LEU A 44 -8.70 4.28 8.01
N LYS A 45 -7.65 3.79 8.68
CA LYS A 45 -7.70 3.33 10.07
C LYS A 45 -8.13 4.47 11.00
N ASN A 46 -7.55 5.66 10.86
CA ASN A 46 -7.94 6.82 11.68
C ASN A 46 -9.40 7.23 11.45
N LEU A 47 -9.90 7.11 10.22
CA LEU A 47 -11.30 7.37 9.90
C LEU A 47 -12.24 6.35 10.56
N PHE A 48 -11.87 5.06 10.55
CA PHE A 48 -12.68 4.02 11.19
C PHE A 48 -12.58 4.00 12.72
N ASP A 49 -11.42 4.36 13.28
CA ASP A 49 -11.18 4.42 14.73
C ASP A 49 -11.91 5.63 15.38
N GLY A 50 -12.17 6.69 14.61
CA GLY A 50 -12.86 7.90 15.08
C GLY A 50 -14.40 7.85 15.07
N ASP A 51 -15.01 6.75 14.60
CA ASP A 51 -16.48 6.63 14.44
C ASP A 51 -17.17 5.93 15.63
N THR A 52 -16.41 5.35 16.58
CA THR A 52 -17.00 4.66 17.76
C THR A 52 -17.50 5.58 18.89
N ASP A 53 -17.41 6.90 18.73
CA ASP A 53 -17.86 7.88 19.73
C ASP A 53 -19.00 8.77 19.22
N ASN A 54 -20.05 8.20 18.61
CA ASN A 54 -21.36 8.87 18.53
C ASN A 54 -22.55 7.90 18.40
N ALA A 55 -22.74 7.07 19.43
CA ALA A 55 -24.04 6.47 19.73
C ALA A 55 -24.42 6.81 21.17
N SER A 56 -24.75 8.08 21.40
CA SER A 56 -25.50 8.54 22.57
C SER A 56 -26.26 9.81 22.19
N ASP A 57 -27.42 9.61 21.57
CA ASP A 57 -28.68 10.28 21.92
C ASP A 57 -29.84 9.35 21.52
#